data_AF-D1PF12-F1
#
_entry.id   AF-D1PF12-F1
#
_cell.length_a   1.000
_cell.length_b   1.000
_cell.length_c   1.000
_cell.angle_alpha   90.00
_cell.angle_beta   90.00
_cell.angle_gamma   90.00
#
_symmetry.space_group_name_H-M   'P 1'
#
loop_
_entity.id
_entity.type
_entity.pdbx_description
1 polymer ?
#
loop_
_entity_poly.entity_id
_entity_poly.type
_entity_poly.pdbx_seq_one_letter_code
_entity_poly.pdbx_strand_id
1 'polypeptide(L)' 'MVDIMTEKLYNELLKAYTKEALASMIKADIRSRFPEPYASMYCQQFDDFKNVADFFEFAAKLMRR' A
#
# COMPACT_ATOMS: atom_id res chain seq x y z
N MET A 1 6.59 2.17 31.56
CA MET A 1 5.76 2.91 30.58
C MET A 1 6.55 3.03 29.29
N VAL A 2 6.80 1.90 28.62
CA VAL A 2 7.10 1.91 27.18
C VAL A 2 5.76 2.26 26.58
N ASP A 3 5.66 3.53 26.22
CA ASP A 3 4.42 4.29 26.24
C ASP A 3 3.49 3.85 25.10
N ILE A 4 2.18 3.85 25.33
CA ILE A 4 1.15 3.42 24.37
C ILE A 4 1.33 4.10 22.99
N MET A 5 1.92 5.30 22.99
CA MET A 5 2.32 6.06 21.81
C MET A 5 3.38 5.34 20.95
N THR A 6 4.37 4.70 21.56
CA THR A 6 5.42 3.94 20.85
C THR A 6 4.86 2.70 20.18
N GLU A 7 3.95 1.98 20.85
CA GLU A 7 3.28 0.79 20.28
C GLU A 7 2.38 1.18 19.10
N LYS A 8 1.63 2.27 19.22
CA LYS A 8 0.81 2.79 18.12
C LYS A 8 1.64 3.17 16.90
N LEU A 9 2.73 3.92 17.11
CA LEU A 9 3.66 4.30 16.04
C LEU A 9 4.30 3.07 15.39
N TYR A 10 4.71 2.09 16.19
CA TYR A 10 5.25 0.82 15.69
C TYR A 10 4.25 0.09 14.80
N ASN A 11 3.00 -0.03 15.25
CA ASN A 11 1.93 -0.69 14.48
C ASN A 11 1.59 0.05 13.19
N GLU A 12 1.59 1.39 13.19
CA GLU A 12 1.40 2.19 11.98
C GLU A 12 2.56 1.99 10.98
N LEU A 13 3.80 1.97 11.46
CA LEU A 13 4.98 1.72 10.64
C LEU A 13 4.99 0.30 10.08
N LEU A 14 4.66 -0.70 10.89
CA LEU A 14 4.54 -2.10 10.47
C LEU A 14 3.47 -2.25 9.39
N LYS A 15 2.31 -1.59 9.57
CA LYS A 15 1.23 -1.60 8.57
C LYS A 15 1.68 -0.95 7.26
N ALA A 16 2.34 0.20 7.30
CA ALA A 16 2.85 0.88 6.12
C ALA A 16 3.91 0.03 5.39
N TYR A 17 4.87 -0.52 6.13
CA TYR A 17 5.89 -1.43 5.59
C TYR A 17 5.27 -2.65 4.91
N THR A 18 4.30 -3.30 5.56
CA THR A 18 3.62 -4.48 4.99
C THR A 18 2.87 -4.14 3.71
N LYS A 19 2.21 -2.99 3.64
CA LYS A 19 1.55 -2.50 2.41
C LYS A 19 2.56 -2.31 1.27
N GLU A 20 3.72 -1.69 1.53
CA GLU A 20 4.76 -1.49 0.51
C GLU A 20 5.42 -2.79 0.06
N ALA A 21 5.67 -3.72 0.99
CA ALA A 21 6.19 -5.03 0.67
C ALA A 21 5.23 -5.79 -0.26
N LEU A 22 3.93 -5.80 0.05
CA LEU A 22 2.92 -6.43 -0.80
C LEU A 22 2.81 -5.77 -2.18
N ALA A 23 2.81 -4.42 -2.24
CA ALA A 23 2.83 -3.70 -3.51
C ALA A 23 4.03 -4.06 -4.38
N SER A 24 5.21 -4.18 -3.76
CA SER A 24 6.44 -4.61 -4.44
C SER A 24 6.34 -6.04 -4.97
N MET A 25 5.77 -6.96 -4.19
CA MET A 25 5.56 -8.36 -4.62
C MET A 25 4.61 -8.45 -5.82
N ILE A 26 3.50 -7.71 -5.81
CA ILE A 26 2.54 -7.70 -6.92
C ILE A 26 3.18 -7.14 -8.19
N LYS A 27 3.90 -6.01 -8.10
CA LYS A 27 4.60 -5.45 -9.27
C LYS A 27 5.69 -6.40 -9.81
N ALA A 28 6.38 -7.13 -8.94
CA ALA A 28 7.35 -8.14 -9.37
C ALA A 28 6.67 -9.29 -10.11
N ASP A 29 5.50 -9.76 -9.63
CA ASP A 29 4.69 -10.78 -10.30
C ASP A 29 4.14 -10.29 -11.66
N ILE A 30 3.71 -9.03 -11.77
CA ILE A 30 3.32 -8.42 -13.05
C ILE A 30 4.49 -8.45 -14.05
N ARG A 31 5.68 -8.02 -13.62
CA ARG A 31 6.88 -7.98 -14.46
C ARG A 31 7.37 -9.36 -14.88
N SER A 32 7.11 -10.41 -14.09
CA SER A 32 7.48 -11.78 -14.46
C SER A 32 6.52 -12.39 -15.47
N ARG A 33 5.25 -11.95 -15.48
CA ARG A 33 4.19 -12.49 -16.35
C ARG A 33 4.04 -11.76 -17.67
N PHE A 34 4.37 -10.47 -17.72
CA PHE A 34 4.15 -9.63 -18.89
C PHE A 34 5.47 -9.01 -19.39
N PRO A 35 5.69 -8.95 -20.71
CA PRO A 35 6.80 -8.19 -21.26
C PRO A 35 6.50 -6.69 -21.25
N GLU A 36 7.55 -5.87 -21.37
CA GLU A 36 7.38 -4.44 -21.64
C GLU A 36 6.76 -4.21 -23.03
N PRO A 37 5.93 -3.16 -23.21
CA PRO A 37 5.59 -2.09 -22.25
C PRO A 37 4.40 -2.43 -21.32
N TYR A 38 3.80 -3.62 -21.47
CA TYR A 38 2.59 -4.00 -20.75
C TYR A 38 2.82 -4.14 -19.25
N ALA A 39 3.99 -4.65 -18.84
CA ALA A 39 4.35 -4.72 -17.43
C ALA A 39 4.34 -3.34 -16.76
N SER A 40 4.92 -2.32 -17.39
CA SER A 40 4.89 -0.94 -16.90
C SER A 40 3.47 -0.38 -16.84
N MET A 41 2.65 -0.63 -17.88
CA MET A 41 1.25 -0.18 -17.90
C MET A 41 0.43 -0.80 -16.76
N TYR A 42 0.57 -2.10 -16.50
CA TYR A 42 -0.14 -2.77 -15.41
C TYR A 42 0.38 -2.35 -14.03
N CYS A 43 1.68 -2.10 -13.87
CA CYS A 43 2.23 -1.54 -12.64
C CYS A 43 1.64 -0.15 -12.34
N GLN A 44 1.48 0.69 -13.38
CA GLN A 44 0.87 2.01 -13.23
C GLN A 44 -0.62 1.92 -12.84
N GLN A 45 -1.38 1.05 -13.49
CA GLN A 45 -2.79 0.83 -13.13
C GLN A 45 -2.94 0.35 -11.68
N PHE A 46 -2.03 -0.50 -11.22
CA PHE A 46 -1.99 -0.92 -9.82
C PHE A 46 -1.68 0.25 -8.87
N ASP A 47 -0.75 1.13 -9.22
CA ASP A 47 -0.43 2.33 -8.43
C ASP A 47 -1.61 3.31 -8.36
N ASP A 48 -2.30 3.53 -9.47
CA ASP A 48 -3.47 4.38 -9.53
C ASP A 48 -4.59 3.82 -8.62
N PHE A 49 -4.81 2.50 -8.68
CA PHE A 49 -5.75 1.82 -7.80
C PHE A 49 -5.37 1.94 -6.32
N LYS A 50 -4.09 1.75 -5.99
CA LYS A 50 -3.58 1.89 -4.61
C LYS A 50 -3.86 3.30 -4.07
N ASN A 51 -3.62 4.34 -4.85
CA ASN A 51 -3.90 5.73 -4.47
C ASN A 51 -5.40 5.93 -4.15
N VAL A 52 -6.28 5.44 -5.01
CA VAL A 52 -7.74 5.50 -4.79
C VAL A 52 -8.13 4.75 -3.51
N ALA A 53 -7.57 3.56 -3.27
CA ALA A 53 -7.84 2.78 -2.05
C ALA A 53 -7.36 3.51 -0.78
N ASP A 54 -6.19 4.14 -0.81
CA ASP A 54 -5.68 4.92 0.32
C ASP A 54 -6.54 6.17 0.58
N PHE A 55 -7.08 6.83 -0.47
CA PHE A 55 -8.06 7.90 -0.32
C PHE A 55 -9.33 7.43 0.38
N PHE A 56 -9.88 6.26 0.00
CA PHE A 56 -11.05 5.70 0.68
C PHE A 56 -10.75 5.30 2.13
N GLU A 57 -9.57 4.76 2.43
CA GLU A 57 -9.16 4.48 3.83
C GLU A 57 -9.11 5.78 4.65
N PHE A 58 -8.60 6.87 4.06
CA PHE A 58 -8.59 8.19 4.70
C PHE A 58 -10.01 8.71 4.95
N ALA A 59 -10.88 8.68 3.94
CA ALA A 59 -12.27 9.09 4.08
C ALA A 59 -13.02 8.28 5.15
N ALA A 60 -12.83 6.96 5.19
CA ALA A 60 -13.42 6.10 6.20
C ALA A 60 -12.95 6.41 7.63
N LYS A 61 -11.69 6.84 7.80
CA LYS A 61 -11.18 7.30 9.11
C LYS A 61 -11.82 8.62 9.55
N LEU A 62 -12.11 9.52 8.62
CA LEU A 62 -12.82 10.77 8.93
C LEU A 62 -14.27 10.52 9.36
N MET A 63 -14.97 9.60 8.68
CA MET A 63 -16.37 9.27 8.99
C MET A 63 -16.57 8.47 10.29
N ARG A 64 -15.50 7.91 10.85
CA ARG A 64 -15.53 7.17 12.12
C ARG A 64 -15.36 8.05 13.37
N ARG A 65 -15.20 9.37 13.19
CA ARG A 65 -15.26 10.37 14.26
C ARG A 65 -16.66 10.96 14.33
#